data_AF-R5IHA5-F1
#
_entry.id   AF-R5IHA5-F1
#
_cell.length_a   1.000
_cell.length_b   1.000
_cell.length_c   1.000
_cell.angle_alpha   90.00
_cell.angle_beta   90.00
_cell.angle_gamma   90.00
#
_symmetry.space_group_name_H-M   'P 1'
#
loop_
_entity.id
_entity.type
_entity.pdbx_description
1 polymer ?
#
loop_
_entity_poly.entity_id
_entity_poly.type
_entity_poly.pdbx_seq_one_letter_code
_entity_poly.pdbx_strand_id
1 'polypeptide(L)' 'MSEKENCKEIPFYMVFVDGGNTPNFKHFHPEDAEKEAKRLAESTGKKAYVLCTIKSFEVNKFTVRDCRPSDGDLPF' A
#
# COMPACT_ATOMS: atom_id res chain seq x y z
N MET A 1 -12.21 -26.72 16.07
CA MET A 1 -12.07 -25.34 16.60
C MET A 1 -10.78 -24.80 16.03
N SER A 2 -10.82 -24.11 14.89
CA SER A 2 -11.08 -22.68 14.72
C SER A 2 -9.87 -21.82 15.04
N GLU A 3 -9.13 -21.43 14.00
CA GLU A 3 -8.58 -20.08 13.88
C GLU A 3 -8.97 -19.59 12.48
N LYS A 4 -10.02 -18.79 12.39
CA LYS A 4 -10.24 -17.97 11.21
C LYS A 4 -9.13 -16.94 11.21
N GLU A 5 -8.14 -17.13 10.33
CA GLU A 5 -7.17 -16.08 10.03
C GLU A 5 -7.95 -14.80 9.73
N ASN A 6 -7.66 -13.79 10.53
CA ASN A 6 -8.20 -12.46 10.36
C ASN A 6 -7.59 -11.92 9.07
N CYS A 7 -8.29 -12.00 7.94
CA CYS A 7 -7.88 -11.42 6.64
C CYS A 7 -7.85 -9.89 6.74
N LYS A 8 -6.91 -9.35 7.51
CA LYS A 8 -6.57 -7.94 7.51
C LYS A 8 -5.63 -7.70 6.33
N GLU A 9 -5.90 -6.65 5.57
CA GLU A 9 -4.92 -6.15 4.61
C GLU A 9 -3.60 -5.80 5.32
N ILE A 10 -2.49 -6.00 4.60
CA ILE A 10 -1.16 -5.66 5.10
C ILE A 10 -1.12 -4.14 5.28
N PRO A 11 -0.95 -3.63 6.52
CA PRO A 11 -0.87 -2.20 6.72
C PRO A 11 0.37 -1.63 6.04
N PHE A 12 0.25 -0.44 5.50
CA PHE A 12 1.38 0.31 4.96
C PHE A 12 1.40 1.72 5.54
N TYR A 13 2.58 2.32 5.45
CA TYR A 13 2.87 3.65 5.92
C TYR A 13 3.23 4.56 4.75
N MET A 14 2.90 5.83 4.87
CA MET A 14 3.27 6.86 3.89
C MET A 14 3.77 8.09 4.62
N VAL A 15 4.60 8.89 3.97
CA VAL A 15 5.15 10.11 4.58
C VAL A 15 4.52 11.34 3.93
N PHE A 16 3.85 12.16 4.74
CA PHE A 16 3.26 13.43 4.33
C PHE A 16 4.10 14.60 4.84
N VAL A 17 4.47 15.52 3.96
CA VAL A 17 5.18 16.76 4.31
C VAL A 17 4.20 17.92 4.23
N ASP A 18 4.14 18.75 5.27
CA ASP A 18 3.24 19.91 5.32
C ASP A 18 3.50 20.88 4.14
N GLY A 19 2.45 21.31 3.46
CA GLY A 19 2.55 22.08 2.22
C GLY A 19 3.37 21.40 1.11
N GLY A 20 3.46 20.06 1.12
CA GLY A 20 4.08 19.22 0.10
C GLY A 20 3.06 18.54 -0.81
N ASN A 21 3.55 17.68 -1.70
CA ASN A 21 2.70 16.89 -2.59
C ASN A 21 2.03 15.72 -1.85
N THR A 22 0.98 15.17 -2.45
CA THR A 22 0.35 13.93 -1.96
C THR A 22 1.38 12.79 -1.89
N PRO A 23 1.48 12.06 -0.76
CA PRO A 23 2.39 10.93 -0.64
C PRO A 23 2.10 9.89 -1.72
N ASN A 24 3.13 9.29 -2.32
CA ASN A 24 2.98 8.29 -3.39
C ASN A 24 3.77 7.00 -3.14
N PHE A 25 4.67 7.00 -2.15
CA PHE A 25 5.47 5.83 -1.79
C PHE A 25 4.91 5.15 -0.55
N LYS A 26 4.83 3.83 -0.59
CA LYS A 26 4.35 2.98 0.51
C LYS A 26 5.55 2.29 1.17
N HIS A 27 5.68 2.47 2.47
CA HIS A 27 6.58 1.71 3.32
C HIS A 27 5.80 0.59 4.00
N PHE A 28 6.36 -0.61 4.09
CA PHE A 28 5.72 -1.73 4.80
C PHE A 28 6.20 -1.86 6.24
N HIS A 29 7.29 -1.17 6.59
CA HIS A 29 7.84 -1.11 7.94
C HIS A 29 7.75 0.32 8.50
N PRO A 30 7.28 0.50 9.75
CA PRO A 30 7.16 1.84 10.35
C PRO A 30 8.52 2.54 10.49
N GLU A 31 9.59 1.78 10.73
CA GLU A 31 10.95 2.31 10.90
C GLU A 31 11.46 2.97 9.61
N ASP A 32 11.14 2.39 8.45
CA ASP A 32 11.50 2.94 7.14
C ASP A 32 10.76 4.25 6.87
N ALA A 33 9.47 4.30 7.22
CA ALA A 33 8.67 5.51 7.08
C ALA A 33 9.15 6.61 8.04
N GLU A 34 9.53 6.26 9.26
CA GLU A 34 10.09 7.20 10.23
C GLU A 34 11.42 7.79 9.73
N LYS A 35 12.31 6.94 9.22
CA LYS A 35 13.59 7.38 8.65
C LYS A 35 13.38 8.36 7.50
N GLU A 36 12.45 8.06 6.61
CA GLU A 36 12.12 8.94 5.49
C GLU A 36 11.48 10.25 5.94
N ALA A 37 10.58 10.22 6.93
CA ALA A 37 10.01 11.42 7.52
C ALA A 37 11.06 12.34 8.14
N LYS A 38 12.03 11.79 8.87
CA LYS A 38 13.17 12.55 9.42
C LYS A 38 13.98 13.21 8.30
N ARG A 39 14.38 12.42 7.29
CA ARG A 39 15.15 12.91 6.13
C ARG A 39 14.43 14.05 5.41
N LEU A 40 13.12 13.92 5.20
CA LEU A 40 12.31 14.93 4.52
C LEU A 40 12.11 16.19 5.37
N ALA A 41 11.88 16.05 6.68
CA ALA A 41 11.80 17.20 7.58
C ALA A 41 13.10 18.01 7.60
N GLU A 42 14.25 17.32 7.67
CA GLU A 42 15.58 17.93 7.60
C GLU A 42 15.82 18.63 6.25
N SER A 43 15.50 17.95 5.14
CA SER A 43 15.76 18.48 3.80
C SER A 43 14.89 19.67 3.43
N THR A 44 13.67 19.73 3.97
CA THR A 44 12.67 20.74 3.58
C THR A 44 12.49 21.85 4.60
N GLY A 45 12.92 21.65 5.85
CA GLY A 45 12.63 22.56 6.97
C GLY A 45 11.16 22.59 7.37
N LYS A 46 10.35 21.64 6.88
CA LYS A 46 8.91 21.54 7.14
C LYS A 46 8.60 20.35 8.04
N LYS A 47 7.39 20.34 8.61
CA LYS A 47 6.91 19.17 9.37
C LYS A 47 6.64 18.02 8.41
N ALA A 48 7.17 16.84 8.72
CA ALA A 48 6.85 15.59 8.06
C ALA A 48 6.12 14.65 9.04
N TYR A 49 5.17 13.88 8.53
CA TYR A 49 4.27 13.04 9.29
C TYR A 49 4.27 11.63 8.71
N VAL A 50 4.34 10.63 9.57
CA VAL A 50 4.11 9.24 9.19
C VAL A 50 2.63 8.94 9.29
N LEU A 51 2.03 8.54 8.19
CA LEU A 51 0.64 8.11 8.07
C LEU A 51 0.58 6.59 8.06
N CYS A 52 -0.39 6.00 8.76
CA CYS A 52 -0.62 4.56 8.78
C CYS A 52 -2.00 4.25 8.19
N THR A 53 -2.10 3.22 7.35
CA THR A 53 -3.41 2.73 6.89
C THR A 53 -4.21 2.13 8.01
N ILE A 54 -5.41 2.68 8.23
CA ILE A 54 -6.32 2.20 9.28
C ILE A 54 -7.42 1.31 8.70
N LYS A 55 -7.96 1.64 7.52
CA LYS A 55 -9.02 0.91 6.81
C LYS A 55 -8.91 1.12 5.30
N SER A 56 -9.28 0.11 4.52
CA SER A 56 -9.48 0.17 3.08
C SER A 56 -10.98 0.00 2.75
N PHE A 57 -11.41 0.54 1.62
CA PHE A 57 -12.75 0.32 1.07
C PHE A 57 -12.63 0.21 -0.45
N GLU A 58 -13.22 -0.84 -1.02
CA GLU A 58 -13.21 -1.07 -2.46
C GLU A 58 -14.64 -1.40 -2.93
N VAL A 59 -15.11 -0.73 -3.98
CA VAL A 59 -16.35 -1.10 -4.67
C VAL A 59 -15.96 -1.86 -5.93
N ASN A 60 -15.99 -3.19 -5.87
CA ASN A 60 -15.67 -4.04 -7.01
C ASN A 60 -16.96 -4.53 -7.67
N LYS A 61 -17.38 -3.88 -8.75
CA LYS A 61 -18.62 -4.27 -9.47
C LYS A 61 -18.41 -5.49 -10.34
N PHE A 62 -17.27 -5.59 -11.00
CA PHE A 62 -16.87 -6.78 -11.75
C PHE A 62 -15.35 -6.85 -11.80
N THR A 63 -14.81 -8.05 -11.57
CA THR A 63 -13.45 -8.40 -11.96
C THR A 63 -13.57 -9.51 -13.00
N VAL A 64 -13.44 -9.16 -14.28
CA VAL A 64 -13.47 -10.13 -15.37
C VAL A 64 -12.05 -10.38 -15.82
N ARG A 65 -11.66 -11.66 -15.86
CA ARG A 65 -10.37 -12.12 -16.39
C ARG A 65 -10.64 -13.05 -17.57
N ASP A 66 -9.93 -12.83 -18.66
CA ASP A 66 -9.90 -13.76 -19.79
C ASP A 66 -8.96 -14.91 -19.43
N CYS A 67 -9.51 -16.12 -19.36
CA CYS A 67 -8.80 -17.34 -18.91
C CYS A 67 -8.76 -18.40 -20.00
N ARG A 68 -9.01 -18.02 -21.26
CA ARG A 68 -8.90 -18.96 -22.37
C ARG A 68 -7.43 -19.42 -22.51
N PRO A 69 -7.18 -20.71 -22.74
CA PRO A 69 -5.82 -21.24 -22.90
C PRO A 69 -5.14 -20.62 -24.13
N SER A 70 -3.81 -20.61 -24.13
CA SER A 70 -3.04 -20.27 -25.33
C SER A 70 -3.34 -21.32 -26.41
N ASP A 71 -3.61 -20.87 -27.63
CA ASP A 71 -3.78 -21.75 -28.81
C ASP A 71 -2.46 -22.51 -29.05
N GLY A 72 -2.30 -23.66 -28.41
CA GLY A 72 -1.06 -24.43 -28.37
C GLY A 72 -0.93 -25.39 -27.19
N ASP A 73 -1.70 -25.20 -26.11
CA ASP A 73 -1.68 -26.08 -24.93
C ASP A 73 -2.78 -27.15 -24.93
N LEU A 74 -3.53 -27.30 -26.03
CA LEU A 74 -4.50 -28.38 -26.18
C LEU A 74 -3.80 -29.60 -26.81
N PRO A 75 -3.83 -30.79 -26.17
CA PRO A 75 -3.14 -31.98 -26.66
C PRO A 75 -3.82 -32.66 -27.86
N PHE A 76 -4.67 -31.94 -28.60
CA PHE A 76 -5.25 -32.37 -29.88
C PHE A 76 -5.33 -31.21 -30.86
#